data_AF-A0A7C9EGJ7-F1
#
_entry.id   AF-A0A7C9EGJ7-F1
#
_cell.length_a   1.000
_cell.length_b   1.000
_cell.length_c   1.000
_cell.angle_alpha   90.00
_cell.angle_beta   90.00
_cell.angle_gamma   90.00
#
_symmetry.space_group_name_H-M   'P 1'
#
loop_
_entity.id
_entity.type
_entity.pdbx_description
1 polymer ?
#
loop_
_entity_poly.entity_id
_entity_poly.type
_entity_poly.pdbx_seq_one_letter_code
_entity_poly.pdbx_strand_id
1 'polypeptide(L)'
;MNVIPCLPHFQITTDDLLQAAQMEERGLLDRKERSPELWKRIALNEAAQAVAAVNFPDLRNIEFLNIAPRAGRDLGYVRLKMDHVKFTGGMLSWQSVLDHIAVQLAPRAVDELWHGEDQLSTIWAETADNARYGVAQK
;
A
#
# COMPACT_ATOMS: atom_id res chain seq x y z
N MET A 1 -10.65 6.10 27.87
CA MET A 1 -9.80 7.07 27.15
C MET A 1 -8.35 6.69 27.39
N ASN A 2 -7.73 5.93 26.49
CA ASN A 2 -6.30 5.60 26.58
C ASN A 2 -5.52 6.50 25.62
N VAL A 3 -5.04 7.61 26.17
CA VAL A 3 -4.02 8.46 25.54
C VAL A 3 -2.70 7.70 25.70
N ILE A 4 -2.04 7.37 24.59
CA ILE A 4 -0.70 6.79 24.62
C ILE A 4 0.23 7.85 25.23
N PRO A 5 0.97 7.57 26.31
CA PRO A 5 1.91 8.54 26.84
C PRO A 5 3.11 8.60 25.90
N CYS A 6 3.19 9.66 25.10
CA CYS A 6 4.47 10.07 24.53
C CYS A 6 5.36 10.46 25.71
N LEU A 7 6.29 9.59 26.10
CA LEU A 7 7.39 10.02 26.96
C LEU A 7 8.12 11.15 26.20
N PRO A 8 8.40 12.30 26.83
CA PRO A 8 9.13 13.36 26.16
C PRO A 8 10.57 12.90 25.93
N HIS A 9 10.83 12.35 24.75
CA HIS A 9 12.19 12.17 24.27
C HIS A 9 12.74 13.58 23.96
N PHE A 10 13.86 13.95 24.60
CA PHE A 10 14.53 15.24 24.38
C PHE A 10 15.25 15.33 23.02
N GLN A 11 15.23 14.25 22.22
CA GLN A 11 15.83 14.17 20.89
C GLN A 11 14.80 13.64 19.91
N ILE A 12 14.67 14.32 18.78
CA ILE A 12 13.84 13.89 17.65
C ILE A 12 14.59 12.77 16.93
N THR A 13 13.96 11.61 16.81
CA THR A 13 14.50 10.44 16.12
C THR A 13 14.05 10.39 14.66
N THR A 14 14.71 9.56 13.85
CA THR A 14 14.27 9.27 12.47
C THR A 14 12.86 8.67 12.45
N ASP A 15 12.50 7.86 13.44
CA ASP A 15 11.18 7.25 13.53
C ASP A 15 10.08 8.29 13.79
N ASP A 16 10.38 9.35 14.54
CA ASP A 16 9.46 10.48 14.75
C ASP A 16 9.22 11.22 13.44
N LEU A 17 10.27 11.45 12.64
CA LEU A 17 10.16 12.08 11.32
C LEU A 17 9.37 11.21 10.34
N LEU A 18 9.59 9.88 10.34
CA LEU A 18 8.85 8.95 9.50
C LEU A 18 7.37 8.89 9.89
N GLN A 19 7.06 8.85 11.19
CA GLN A 19 5.68 8.90 11.66
C GLN A 19 4.99 10.21 11.28
N ALA A 20 5.69 11.35 11.42
CA ALA A 20 5.16 12.64 11.02
C ALA A 20 4.85 12.70 9.50
N ALA A 21 5.77 12.21 8.66
CA ALA A 21 5.55 12.13 7.22
C ALA A 21 4.34 11.24 6.86
N GLN A 22 4.21 10.07 7.51
CA GLN A 22 3.05 9.20 7.32
C GLN A 22 1.73 9.85 7.77
N MET A 23 1.76 10.64 8.85
CA MET A 23 0.59 11.36 9.35
C MET A 23 0.19 12.51 8.42
N GLU A 24 1.14 13.19 7.80
CA GLU A 24 0.86 14.26 6.83
C GLU A 24 0.24 13.68 5.55
N GLU A 25 0.87 12.67 4.96
CA GLU A 25 0.43 12.14 3.66
C GLU A 25 -0.88 11.33 3.75
N ARG A 26 -1.09 10.61 4.86
CA ARG A 26 -2.14 9.60 4.99
C ARG A 26 -3.01 9.78 6.22
N GLY A 27 -2.81 10.84 6.99
CA GLY A 27 -3.58 11.16 8.19
C GLY A 27 -3.34 10.22 9.38
N LEU A 28 -4.21 10.39 10.39
CA LEU A 28 -4.08 9.70 11.66
C LEU A 28 -4.36 8.19 11.53
N LEU A 29 -3.69 7.42 12.39
CA LEU A 29 -3.91 5.99 12.53
C LEU A 29 -5.34 5.73 13.01
N ASP A 30 -6.07 4.89 12.28
CA ASP A 30 -7.41 4.49 12.64
C ASP A 30 -7.37 3.15 13.37
N ARG A 31 -7.84 3.12 14.62
CA ARG A 31 -7.86 1.92 15.45
C ARG A 31 -9.21 1.21 15.29
N LYS A 32 -9.46 0.71 14.08
CA LYS A 32 -10.62 -0.14 13.80
C LYS A 32 -10.37 -1.54 14.35
N GLU A 33 -11.26 -2.02 15.24
CA GLU A 33 -11.30 -3.43 15.61
C GLU A 33 -11.81 -4.25 14.43
N ARG A 34 -11.09 -5.32 14.09
CA ARG A 34 -11.44 -6.26 13.02
C ARG A 34 -11.19 -7.68 13.47
N SER A 35 -11.93 -8.62 12.88
CA SER A 35 -11.68 -10.04 13.15
C SER A 35 -10.29 -10.45 12.67
N PRO A 36 -9.67 -11.46 13.30
CA PRO A 36 -8.38 -12.00 12.87
C PRO A 36 -8.38 -12.44 11.39
N GLU A 37 -9.49 -12.97 10.90
CA GLU A 37 -9.65 -13.41 9.51
C GLU A 37 -9.59 -12.22 8.55
N LEU A 38 -10.24 -11.10 8.88
CA LEU A 38 -10.19 -9.91 8.06
C LEU A 38 -8.79 -9.27 8.08
N TRP A 39 -8.13 -9.24 9.24
CA TRP A 39 -6.73 -8.81 9.33
C TRP A 39 -5.81 -9.66 8.46
N LYS A 40 -6.03 -10.99 8.44
CA LYS A 40 -5.29 -11.91 7.58
C LYS A 40 -5.53 -11.62 6.09
N ARG A 41 -6.77 -11.35 5.69
CA ARG A 41 -7.09 -10.98 4.30
C ARG A 41 -6.42 -9.68 3.88
N ILE A 42 -6.47 -8.64 4.73
CA ILE A 42 -5.75 -7.37 4.48
C ILE A 42 -4.26 -7.65 4.34
N ALA A 43 -3.66 -8.38 5.29
CA ALA A 43 -2.23 -8.69 5.25
C ALA A 43 -1.83 -9.45 3.99
N LEU A 44 -2.64 -10.40 3.51
CA LEU A 44 -2.40 -11.13 2.26
C LEU A 44 -2.44 -10.20 1.04
N ASN A 45 -3.43 -9.30 0.97
CA ASN A 45 -3.57 -8.36 -0.15
C ASN A 45 -2.37 -7.41 -0.22
N GLU A 46 -1.98 -6.80 0.91
CA GLU A 46 -0.82 -5.91 0.98
C GLU A 46 0.49 -6.65 0.68
N ALA A 47 0.66 -7.87 1.23
CA ALA A 47 1.83 -8.69 0.95
C ALA A 47 1.93 -9.09 -0.52
N ALA A 48 0.81 -9.40 -1.18
CA ALA A 48 0.80 -9.76 -2.59
C ALA A 48 1.27 -8.60 -3.48
N GLN A 49 0.87 -7.37 -3.17
CA GLN A 49 1.34 -6.20 -3.89
C GLN A 49 2.85 -6.00 -3.71
N ALA A 50 3.36 -6.12 -2.48
CA ALA A 50 4.78 -6.05 -2.19
C ALA A 50 5.59 -7.15 -2.91
N VAL A 51 5.12 -8.41 -2.85
CA VAL A 51 5.76 -9.54 -3.51
C VAL A 51 5.75 -9.41 -5.03
N ALA A 52 4.66 -8.90 -5.62
CA ALA A 52 4.64 -8.61 -7.05
C ALA A 52 5.67 -7.51 -7.39
N ALA A 53 5.71 -6.42 -6.61
CA ALA A 53 6.56 -5.28 -6.87
C ALA A 53 8.07 -5.62 -6.87
N VAL A 54 8.53 -6.50 -5.97
CA VAL A 54 9.97 -6.88 -5.91
C VAL A 54 10.49 -7.55 -7.17
N ASN A 55 9.61 -8.09 -8.01
CA ASN A 55 9.97 -8.73 -9.28
C ASN A 55 10.18 -7.74 -10.43
N PHE A 56 9.80 -6.47 -10.26
CA PHE A 56 9.90 -5.46 -11.31
C PHE A 56 11.01 -4.45 -10.99
N PRO A 57 12.01 -4.23 -11.88
CA PRO A 57 13.16 -3.37 -11.61
C PRO A 57 12.80 -1.93 -11.18
N ASP A 58 11.74 -1.37 -11.77
CA ASP A 58 11.29 0.00 -11.51
C ASP A 58 10.42 0.13 -10.24
N LEU A 59 9.91 -0.99 -9.70
CA LEU A 59 8.96 -1.01 -8.58
C LEU A 59 9.48 -1.73 -7.33
N ARG A 60 10.62 -2.43 -7.42
CA ARG A 60 11.18 -3.25 -6.33
C ARG A 60 11.56 -2.49 -5.05
N ASN A 61 11.65 -1.16 -5.12
CA ASN A 61 12.03 -0.34 -3.99
C ASN A 61 10.82 -0.07 -3.08
N ILE A 62 10.57 -0.98 -2.15
CA ILE A 62 9.49 -0.84 -1.17
C ILE A 62 10.00 0.00 -0.01
N GLU A 63 9.37 1.15 0.21
CA GLU A 63 9.74 2.07 1.29
C GLU A 63 9.21 1.58 2.64
N PHE A 64 7.96 1.13 2.67
CA PHE A 64 7.39 0.42 3.81
C PHE A 64 6.09 -0.29 3.39
N LEU A 65 5.69 -1.25 4.23
CA LEU A 65 4.48 -2.07 4.12
C LEU A 65 3.71 -1.96 5.43
N ASN A 66 2.43 -1.63 5.39
CA ASN A 66 1.60 -1.53 6.59
C ASN A 66 0.21 -2.09 6.34
N ILE A 67 -0.34 -2.81 7.31
CA ILE A 67 -1.72 -3.33 7.27
C ILE A 67 -2.70 -2.40 7.99
N ALA A 68 -2.19 -1.48 8.82
CA ALA A 68 -3.01 -0.64 9.66
C ALA A 68 -3.65 0.53 8.87
N PRO A 69 -4.96 0.75 9.00
CA PRO A 69 -5.67 1.77 8.26
C PRO A 69 -5.35 3.19 8.76
N ARG A 70 -5.42 4.17 7.84
CA ARG A 70 -5.19 5.59 8.14
C ARG A 70 -6.19 6.50 7.40
N ALA A 71 -6.47 7.68 7.97
CA ALA A 71 -7.39 8.69 7.44
C ALA A 71 -8.77 8.15 7.00
N GLY A 72 -9.38 7.30 7.82
CA GLY A 72 -10.72 6.76 7.55
C GLY A 72 -10.77 5.72 6.42
N ARG A 73 -9.64 5.37 5.80
CA ARG A 73 -9.56 4.22 4.89
C ARG A 73 -9.80 2.91 5.63
N ASP A 74 -10.20 1.89 4.89
CA ASP A 74 -10.48 0.58 5.46
C ASP A 74 -9.29 -0.40 5.37
N LEU A 75 -8.23 -0.02 4.68
CA LEU A 75 -7.15 -0.93 4.29
C LEU A 75 -5.77 -0.41 4.71
N GLY A 76 -4.79 -1.30 4.64
CA GLY A 76 -3.38 -0.96 4.74
C GLY A 76 -2.88 -0.25 3.48
N TYR A 77 -1.56 -0.26 3.29
CA TYR A 77 -0.94 0.16 2.05
C TYR A 77 0.51 -0.31 1.92
N VAL A 78 0.94 -0.47 0.68
CA VAL A 78 2.34 -0.61 0.28
C VAL A 78 2.82 0.69 -0.36
N ARG A 79 3.90 1.27 0.16
CA ARG A 79 4.54 2.43 -0.48
C ARG A 79 5.73 1.97 -1.30
N LEU A 80 5.64 2.21 -2.61
CA LEU A 80 6.72 1.96 -3.56
C LEU A 80 7.41 3.29 -3.86
N LYS A 81 8.74 3.31 -3.73
CA LYS A 81 9.55 4.45 -4.12
C LYS A 81 9.88 4.34 -5.59
N MET A 82 9.05 4.97 -6.40
CA MET A 82 9.24 5.08 -7.84
C MET A 82 10.40 6.03 -8.17
N ASP A 83 11.11 5.75 -9.26
CA ASP A 83 12.11 6.66 -9.79
C ASP A 83 11.42 7.92 -10.33
N HIS A 84 11.50 9.00 -9.55
CA HIS A 84 10.85 10.27 -9.86
C HIS A 84 11.29 10.81 -11.22
N VAL A 85 12.54 10.62 -11.63
CA VAL A 85 13.06 11.13 -12.90
C VAL A 85 12.40 10.41 -14.08
N LYS A 86 12.22 9.09 -13.98
CA LYS A 86 11.51 8.30 -15.00
C LYS A 86 10.04 8.66 -15.10
N PHE A 87 9.38 8.84 -13.96
CA PHE A 87 7.95 9.12 -13.87
C PHE A 87 7.59 10.56 -14.29
N THR A 88 8.29 11.57 -13.77
CA THR A 88 7.99 12.99 -14.10
C THR A 88 8.57 13.44 -15.44
N GLY A 89 9.64 12.81 -15.91
CA GLY A 89 10.24 13.10 -17.22
C GLY A 89 9.52 12.47 -18.41
N GLY A 90 8.40 11.74 -18.20
CA GLY A 90 7.70 11.03 -19.28
C GLY A 90 8.51 9.89 -19.90
N MET A 91 9.48 9.34 -19.16
CA MET A 91 10.39 8.29 -19.63
C MET A 91 9.91 6.89 -19.23
N LEU A 92 8.63 6.74 -18.90
CA LEU A 92 8.03 5.44 -18.63
C LEU A 92 7.93 4.64 -19.93
N SER A 93 8.55 3.47 -19.91
CA SER A 93 8.33 2.50 -20.98
C SER A 93 6.94 1.90 -20.86
N TRP A 94 6.40 1.41 -21.97
CA TRP A 94 5.17 0.60 -21.94
C TRP A 94 5.29 -0.59 -20.99
N GLN A 95 6.49 -1.18 -20.87
CA GLN A 95 6.73 -2.27 -19.93
C GLN A 95 6.57 -1.80 -18.48
N SER A 96 7.10 -0.63 -18.11
CA SER A 96 6.96 -0.08 -16.76
C SER A 96 5.48 0.17 -16.40
N VAL A 97 4.65 0.56 -17.38
CA VAL A 97 3.19 0.70 -17.20
C VAL A 97 2.53 -0.66 -17.00
N LEU A 98 2.87 -1.67 -17.80
CA LEU A 98 2.35 -3.03 -17.64
C LEU A 98 2.77 -3.65 -16.29
N ASP A 99 4.00 -3.41 -15.86
CA ASP A 99 4.52 -3.83 -14.55
C ASP A 99 3.72 -3.17 -13.43
N HIS A 100 3.40 -1.88 -13.54
CA HIS A 100 2.55 -1.19 -12.59
C HIS A 100 1.15 -1.80 -12.52
N ILE A 101 0.52 -2.05 -13.66
CA ILE A 101 -0.79 -2.71 -13.74
C ILE A 101 -0.73 -4.10 -13.09
N ALA A 102 0.31 -4.90 -13.36
CA ALA A 102 0.49 -6.21 -12.77
C ALA A 102 0.57 -6.15 -11.24
N VAL A 103 1.33 -5.20 -10.69
CA VAL A 103 1.41 -4.97 -9.24
C VAL A 103 0.07 -4.57 -8.64
N GLN A 104 -0.70 -3.71 -9.31
CA GLN A 104 -2.02 -3.28 -8.83
C GLN A 104 -3.08 -4.40 -8.86
N LEU A 105 -2.93 -5.40 -9.74
CA LEU A 105 -3.82 -6.55 -9.85
C LEU A 105 -3.45 -7.71 -8.89
N ALA A 106 -2.23 -7.70 -8.32
CA ALA A 106 -1.76 -8.76 -7.43
C ALA A 106 -2.68 -9.01 -6.20
N PRO A 107 -3.24 -7.98 -5.53
CA PRO A 107 -4.21 -8.18 -4.44
C PRO A 107 -5.45 -8.98 -4.87
N ARG A 108 -6.01 -8.67 -6.05
CA ARG A 108 -7.14 -9.41 -6.62
C ARG A 108 -6.76 -10.87 -6.89
N ALA A 109 -5.58 -11.11 -7.42
CA ALA A 109 -5.11 -12.46 -7.75
C ALA A 109 -4.88 -13.32 -6.50
N VAL A 110 -4.31 -12.76 -5.43
CA VAL A 110 -4.09 -13.53 -4.19
C VAL A 110 -5.40 -13.85 -3.47
N ASP A 111 -6.38 -12.93 -3.53
CA ASP A 111 -7.68 -13.12 -2.89
C ASP A 111 -8.41 -14.31 -3.52
N GLU A 112 -8.35 -14.45 -4.85
CA GLU A 112 -8.85 -15.61 -5.57
C GLU A 112 -8.06 -16.89 -5.28
N LEU A 113 -6.73 -16.81 -5.31
CA LEU A 113 -5.87 -17.98 -5.07
C LEU A 113 -6.10 -18.57 -3.67
N TRP A 114 -6.34 -17.72 -2.68
CA TRP A 114 -6.44 -18.13 -1.27
C TRP A 114 -7.86 -18.45 -0.82
N HIS A 115 -8.88 -17.80 -1.39
CA HIS A 115 -10.28 -17.92 -0.96
C HIS A 115 -11.22 -18.51 -2.02
N GLY A 116 -10.79 -18.60 -3.27
CA GLY A 116 -11.60 -19.02 -4.41
C GLY A 116 -12.33 -17.83 -5.08
N GLU A 117 -12.71 -18.02 -6.34
CA GLU A 117 -13.39 -17.00 -7.16
C GLU A 117 -14.76 -16.58 -6.58
N ASP A 118 -15.44 -17.49 -5.88
CA ASP A 118 -16.76 -17.24 -5.28
C ASP A 118 -16.71 -16.44 -3.96
N GLN A 119 -15.53 -16.14 -3.41
CA GLN A 119 -15.37 -15.52 -2.09
C GLN A 119 -14.47 -14.27 -2.08
N LEU A 120 -14.44 -13.57 -3.21
CA LEU A 120 -13.67 -12.34 -3.37
C LEU A 120 -14.14 -11.26 -2.39
N SER A 121 -13.17 -10.67 -1.71
CA SER A 121 -13.38 -9.47 -0.91
C SER A 121 -13.46 -8.24 -1.80
N THR A 122 -13.83 -7.09 -1.22
CA THR A 122 -13.78 -5.78 -1.90
C THR A 122 -12.48 -5.03 -1.61
N ILE A 123 -11.50 -5.68 -0.98
CA ILE A 123 -10.24 -5.06 -0.53
C ILE A 123 -9.42 -4.54 -1.72
N TRP A 124 -9.31 -5.33 -2.78
CA TRP A 124 -8.54 -5.00 -3.97
C TRP A 124 -9.22 -3.96 -4.89
N ALA A 125 -10.41 -3.45 -4.55
CA ALA A 125 -11.17 -2.57 -5.43
C ALA A 125 -10.43 -1.27 -5.76
N GLU A 126 -9.80 -0.62 -4.76
CA GLU A 126 -9.01 0.60 -4.96
C GLU A 126 -7.80 0.34 -5.88
N THR A 127 -7.09 -0.78 -5.69
CA THR A 127 -5.92 -1.10 -6.52
C THR A 127 -6.34 -1.46 -7.95
N ALA A 128 -7.47 -2.14 -8.14
CA ALA A 128 -8.03 -2.39 -9.46
C ALA A 128 -8.45 -1.09 -10.17
N ASP A 129 -9.00 -0.11 -9.46
CA ASP A 129 -9.26 1.20 -10.02
C ASP A 129 -7.95 1.92 -10.39
N ASN A 130 -6.93 1.87 -9.55
CA ASN A 130 -5.60 2.41 -9.88
C ASN A 130 -5.00 1.74 -11.14
N ALA A 131 -5.21 0.44 -11.33
CA ALA A 131 -4.80 -0.27 -12.55
C ALA A 131 -5.51 0.27 -13.79
N ARG A 132 -6.82 0.57 -13.70
CA ARG A 132 -7.59 1.17 -14.81
C ARG A 132 -7.10 2.57 -15.15
N TYR A 133 -6.76 3.36 -14.14
CA TYR A 133 -6.22 4.71 -14.32
C TYR A 133 -4.71 4.73 -14.58
N GLY A 134 -4.05 3.57 -14.75
CA GLY A 134 -2.61 3.44 -14.99
C GLY A 134 -2.04 4.16 -16.23
N VAL A 135 -2.87 4.97 -16.91
CA VAL A 135 -2.55 5.78 -18.09
C VAL A 135 -3.01 7.25 -17.93
N ALA A 136 -3.69 7.64 -16.85
CA ALA A 136 -4.47 8.87 -16.76
C ALA A 136 -4.05 9.88 -15.66
N GLN A 137 -2.87 9.74 -15.05
CA GLN A 137 -2.25 10.85 -14.30
C GLN A 137 -1.33 11.64 -15.23
N LYS A 138 -1.96 12.46 -16.07
CA LYS A 138 -1.37 13.67 -16.65
C LYS A 138 -1.86 14.86 -15.85
#